data_AF-C6E731-F1
#
_entry.id   AF-C6E731-F1
#
_cell.length_a   1.000
_cell.length_b   1.000
_cell.length_c   1.000
_cell.angle_alpha   90.00
_cell.angle_beta   90.00
_cell.angle_gamma   90.00
#
_symmetry.space_group_name_H-M   'P 1'
#
loop_
_entity.id
_entity.type
_entity.pdbx_description
1 polymer ?
#
loop_
_entity_poly.entity_id
_entity_poly.type
_entity_poly.pdbx_seq_one_letter_code
_entity_poly.pdbx_strand_id
1 'polypeptide(L)'
;MKKKLAMLLAVSMFAVAAPAMAADGHNAKSHDDQCTKECEMLLKDCGQEVDSIQDKIKKLQVMINEKGATTYTKEELKLLNRKLQEANETLRVLNRH
;
A
#
# COMPACT_ATOMS: atom_id res chain seq x y z
N MET A 1 50.80 32.53 8.14
CA MET A 1 49.53 32.74 8.87
C MET A 1 48.42 33.04 7.86
N LYS A 2 47.80 32.00 7.30
CA LYS A 2 46.82 32.10 6.20
C LYS A 2 45.66 31.12 6.45
N LYS A 3 45.05 31.14 7.64
CA LYS A 3 43.99 30.17 8.04
C LYS A 3 43.06 30.72 9.12
N LYS A 4 42.59 31.97 9.05
CA LYS A 4 41.67 32.52 10.07
C LYS A 4 40.73 33.62 9.52
N LEU A 5 40.28 33.49 8.28
CA LEU A 5 39.05 34.14 7.83
C LEU A 5 38.01 33.03 7.81
N ALA A 6 37.50 32.71 8.99
CA ALA A 6 36.12 33.08 9.31
C ALA A 6 35.18 32.41 8.30
N MET A 7 35.24 31.08 8.36
CA MET A 7 34.36 30.14 7.71
C MET A 7 32.93 30.53 8.12
N LEU A 8 32.26 31.20 7.20
CA LEU A 8 30.84 31.08 6.89
C LEU A 8 29.93 30.88 8.10
N LEU A 9 29.35 32.01 8.52
CA LEU A 9 27.90 32.15 8.72
C LEU A 9 27.20 30.82 9.04
N ALA A 10 27.10 30.55 10.34
CA ALA A 10 26.21 29.55 10.89
C ALA A 10 24.85 29.67 10.20
N VAL A 11 24.50 28.60 9.50
CA VAL A 11 23.21 28.33 8.87
C VAL A 11 22.14 28.32 9.97
N SER A 12 21.67 29.50 10.34
CA SER A 12 20.49 29.71 11.15
C SER A 12 19.34 29.99 10.19
N MET A 13 18.73 28.94 9.62
CA MET A 13 17.40 28.97 9.00
C MET A 13 17.14 27.60 8.38
N PHE A 14 16.60 26.67 9.17
CA PHE A 14 15.61 25.69 8.74
C PHE A 14 15.01 25.08 10.03
N ALA A 15 14.37 25.92 10.83
CA ALA A 15 13.25 25.45 11.64
C ALA A 15 12.08 25.28 10.66
N VAL A 16 12.08 24.18 9.92
CA VAL A 16 10.90 23.75 9.16
C VAL A 16 9.82 23.54 10.22
N ALA A 17 8.76 24.32 10.09
CA ALA A 17 7.57 24.28 10.90
C ALA A 17 7.11 22.82 11.09
N ALA A 18 7.41 22.24 12.25
CA ALA A 18 6.62 21.14 12.75
C ALA A 18 5.22 21.70 13.01
N PRO A 19 4.14 21.06 12.54
CA PRO A 19 2.81 21.46 12.97
C PRO A 19 2.74 21.24 14.49
N ALA A 20 2.84 22.34 15.23
CA ALA A 20 2.48 22.39 16.62
C ALA A 20 0.96 22.18 16.68
N MET A 21 0.55 20.94 16.94
CA MET A 21 -0.82 20.62 17.34
C MET A 21 -1.06 21.30 18.69
N ALA A 22 -1.57 22.52 18.64
CA ALA A 22 -2.05 23.25 19.79
C ALA A 22 -3.30 22.53 20.32
N ALA A 23 -3.14 21.86 21.44
CA ALA A 23 -4.23 21.38 22.26
C ALA A 23 -4.82 22.58 23.00
N ASP A 24 -5.93 23.14 22.51
CA ASP A 24 -6.86 23.86 23.37
C ASP A 24 -8.24 24.02 22.73
N GLY A 25 -9.27 23.63 23.49
CA GLY A 25 -10.62 24.19 23.43
C GLY A 25 -11.51 23.87 22.22
N HIS A 26 -12.51 23.02 22.46
CA HIS A 26 -13.77 22.84 21.72
C HIS A 26 -13.78 21.90 20.49
N ASN A 27 -14.54 20.81 20.65
CA ASN A 27 -14.99 19.82 19.64
C ASN A 27 -14.17 18.52 19.50
N ALA A 28 -13.89 17.86 20.62
CA ALA A 28 -13.22 16.55 20.69
C ALA A 28 -14.07 15.34 20.22
N LYS A 29 -15.34 15.52 19.82
CA LYS A 29 -16.16 14.40 19.31
C LYS A 29 -16.09 14.24 17.80
N SER A 30 -16.05 15.33 17.03
CA SER A 30 -16.14 15.20 15.56
C SER A 30 -14.85 14.67 14.91
N HIS A 31 -13.69 14.87 15.53
CA HIS A 31 -12.40 14.46 14.95
C HIS A 31 -12.13 12.95 15.17
N ASP A 32 -12.59 12.39 16.30
CA ASP A 32 -12.49 10.96 16.62
C ASP A 32 -13.48 10.14 15.77
N ASP A 33 -14.71 10.64 15.61
CA ASP A 33 -15.73 10.04 14.75
C ASP A 33 -15.31 10.07 13.27
N GLN A 34 -14.67 11.16 12.83
CA GLN A 34 -14.15 11.27 11.47
C GLN A 34 -12.99 10.30 11.23
N CYS A 35 -12.03 10.23 12.15
CA CYS A 35 -10.91 9.28 12.08
C CYS A 35 -11.41 7.83 12.02
N THR A 36 -12.38 7.49 12.88
CA THR A 36 -12.99 6.15 12.91
C THR A 36 -13.64 5.79 11.58
N LYS A 37 -14.39 6.73 11.00
CA LYS A 37 -15.06 6.53 9.71
C LYS A 37 -14.07 6.39 8.54
N GLU A 38 -12.99 7.16 8.55
CA GLU A 38 -11.92 7.07 7.56
C GLU A 38 -11.19 5.72 7.67
N CYS A 39 -10.87 5.28 8.90
CA CYS A 39 -10.30 3.95 9.13
C CYS A 39 -11.24 2.81 8.69
N GLU A 40 -12.55 2.90 9.01
CA GLU A 40 -13.54 1.90 8.59
C GLU A 40 -13.63 1.79 7.06
N MET A 41 -13.63 2.94 6.37
CA MET A 41 -13.65 2.98 4.91
C MET A 41 -12.41 2.31 4.31
N LEU A 42 -11.22 2.62 4.83
CA LEU A 42 -9.98 1.99 4.37
C LEU A 42 -9.98 0.48 4.61
N LEU A 43 -10.44 0.02 5.77
CA LEU A 43 -10.55 -1.42 6.06
C LEU A 43 -11.53 -2.12 5.12
N LYS A 44 -12.66 -1.47 4.81
CA LYS A 44 -13.63 -2.00 3.86
C LYS A 44 -13.05 -2.11 2.45
N ASP A 45 -12.37 -1.07 1.99
CA ASP A 45 -11.72 -1.06 0.67
C ASP A 45 -10.63 -2.15 0.60
N CYS A 46 -9.83 -2.32 1.66
CA CYS A 46 -8.88 -3.42 1.77
C CYS A 46 -9.56 -4.80 1.70
N GLY A 47 -10.69 -4.99 2.39
CA GLY A 47 -11.48 -6.23 2.33
C GLY A 47 -11.98 -6.52 0.91
N GLN A 48 -12.49 -5.51 0.21
CA GLN A 48 -12.95 -5.64 -1.18
C GLN A 48 -11.81 -5.98 -2.14
N GLU A 49 -10.62 -5.41 -1.93
CA GLU A 49 -9.43 -5.73 -2.73
C GLU A 49 -9.00 -7.19 -2.51
N VAL A 50 -8.97 -7.67 -1.27
CA VAL A 50 -8.65 -9.07 -0.94
C VAL A 50 -9.61 -10.04 -1.63
N ASP A 51 -10.92 -9.78 -1.61
CA ASP A 51 -11.92 -10.59 -2.32
C ASP A 51 -11.65 -10.62 -3.82
N SER A 52 -11.32 -9.46 -4.41
CA SER A 52 -11.01 -9.36 -5.84
C SER A 52 -9.77 -10.19 -6.23
N ILE A 53 -8.76 -10.27 -5.34
CA ILE A 53 -7.56 -11.07 -5.53
C ILE A 53 -7.90 -12.57 -5.51
N GLN A 54 -8.75 -13.00 -4.57
CA GLN A 54 -9.21 -14.40 -4.52
C GLN A 54 -9.96 -14.81 -5.79
N ASP A 55 -10.82 -13.93 -6.31
CA ASP A 55 -11.53 -14.19 -7.57
C ASP A 55 -10.60 -14.23 -8.78
N LYS A 56 -9.57 -13.38 -8.79
CA LYS A 56 -8.52 -13.42 -9.82
C LYS A 56 -7.74 -14.74 -9.79
N ILE A 57 -7.42 -15.25 -8.60
CA ILE A 57 -6.77 -16.55 -8.41
C ILE A 57 -7.65 -17.67 -8.98
N LYS A 58 -8.94 -17.72 -8.64
CA LYS A 58 -9.88 -18.72 -9.17
C LYS A 58 -9.97 -18.68 -10.69
N LYS A 59 -10.10 -17.50 -11.29
CA LYS A 59 -10.13 -17.33 -12.75
C LYS A 59 -8.84 -17.84 -13.42
N LEU A 60 -7.68 -17.54 -12.84
CA LEU A 60 -6.39 -18.03 -13.33
C LEU A 60 -6.31 -19.56 -13.24
N GLN A 61 -6.75 -20.16 -12.14
CA GLN A 61 -6.80 -21.61 -11.98
C GLN A 61 -7.71 -22.29 -13.01
N VAL A 62 -8.89 -21.73 -13.29
CA VAL A 62 -9.79 -22.23 -14.34
C VAL A 62 -9.12 -22.18 -15.71
N MET A 63 -8.50 -21.04 -16.07
CA MET A 63 -7.80 -20.90 -17.34
C MET A 63 -6.63 -21.89 -17.48
N ILE A 64 -5.88 -22.15 -16.40
CA ILE A 64 -4.72 -23.06 -16.45
C ILE A 64 -5.17 -24.53 -16.43
N ASN A 65 -6.08 -24.91 -15.55
CA ASN A 65 -6.40 -26.31 -15.26
C ASN A 65 -7.51 -26.87 -16.16
N GLU A 66 -8.53 -26.07 -16.47
CA GLU A 66 -9.67 -26.55 -17.26
C GLU A 66 -9.43 -26.32 -18.75
N LYS A 67 -8.91 -25.14 -19.12
CA LYS A 67 -8.64 -24.83 -20.53
C LYS A 67 -7.25 -25.32 -20.94
N GLY A 68 -6.22 -24.99 -20.16
CA GLY A 68 -4.87 -25.53 -20.33
C GLY A 68 -4.35 -25.43 -21.77
N ALA A 69 -3.69 -26.49 -22.23
CA ALA A 69 -3.08 -26.55 -23.56
C ALA A 69 -4.07 -26.66 -24.73
N THR A 70 -5.39 -26.82 -24.46
CA THR A 70 -6.40 -26.84 -25.52
C THR A 70 -6.70 -25.45 -26.07
N THR A 71 -6.44 -24.41 -25.25
CA THR A 71 -6.75 -23.02 -25.57
C THR A 71 -5.50 -22.14 -25.59
N TYR A 72 -4.50 -22.44 -24.76
CA TYR A 72 -3.32 -21.62 -24.58
C TYR A 72 -2.05 -22.32 -25.06
N THR A 73 -1.14 -21.55 -25.63
CA THR A 73 0.21 -21.99 -25.93
C THR A 73 1.03 -22.21 -24.66
N LYS A 74 2.17 -22.91 -24.80
CA LYS A 74 3.10 -23.14 -23.69
C LYS A 74 3.58 -21.84 -23.02
N GLU A 75 3.87 -20.82 -23.82
CA GLU A 75 4.38 -19.55 -23.29
C GLU A 75 3.26 -18.74 -22.60
N GLU A 76 2.03 -18.79 -23.11
CA GLU A 76 0.87 -18.22 -22.43
C GLU A 76 0.56 -18.93 -21.11
N LEU A 77 0.65 -20.26 -21.06
CA LEU A 77 0.48 -21.02 -19.82
C LEU A 77 1.56 -20.69 -18.79
N LYS A 78 2.82 -20.48 -19.20
CA LYS A 78 3.87 -19.99 -18.30
C LYS A 78 3.52 -18.60 -17.74
N LEU A 79 3.03 -17.70 -18.59
CA LEU A 79 2.61 -16.37 -18.16
C LEU A 79 1.44 -16.43 -17.17
N LEU A 80 0.43 -17.26 -17.44
CA LEU A 80 -0.71 -17.47 -16.55
C LEU A 80 -0.27 -18.04 -15.20
N ASN A 81 0.63 -19.03 -15.19
CA ASN A 81 1.19 -19.58 -13.96
C ASN A 81 1.98 -18.54 -13.16
N ARG A 82 2.76 -17.67 -13.82
CA ARG A 82 3.45 -16.57 -13.16
C ARG A 82 2.46 -15.60 -12.49
N LYS A 83 1.42 -15.19 -13.22
CA LYS A 83 0.36 -14.32 -12.68
C LYS A 83 -0.36 -14.97 -11.50
N LEU A 84 -0.59 -16.28 -11.55
CA LEU A 84 -1.18 -17.03 -10.44
C LEU A 84 -0.27 -17.01 -9.22
N GLN A 85 1.04 -17.22 -9.40
CA GLN A 85 2.01 -17.17 -8.31
C GLN A 85 2.07 -15.78 -7.67
N GLU A 86 2.14 -14.72 -8.46
CA GLU A 86 2.14 -13.33 -7.99
C GLU A 86 0.88 -13.02 -7.17
N ALA A 87 -0.31 -13.37 -7.67
CA ALA A 87 -1.57 -13.13 -6.96
C ALA A 87 -1.65 -13.90 -5.63
N ASN A 88 -1.17 -15.15 -5.59
CA ASN A 88 -1.10 -15.92 -4.36
C ASN A 88 -0.13 -15.31 -3.34
N GLU A 89 1.03 -14.81 -3.80
CA GLU A 89 1.99 -14.17 -2.90
C GLU A 89 1.43 -12.86 -2.34
N THR A 90 0.77 -12.04 -3.16
CA THR A 90 0.08 -10.83 -2.68
C THR A 90 -0.96 -11.17 -1.62
N LEU A 91 -1.81 -12.17 -1.88
CA LEU A 91 -2.83 -12.61 -0.91
C LEU A 91 -2.18 -13.13 0.39
N ARG A 92 -1.08 -13.88 0.29
CA ARG A 92 -0.33 -14.39 1.43
C ARG A 92 0.25 -13.26 2.28
N VAL A 93 0.78 -12.20 1.65
CA VAL A 93 1.31 -11.02 2.34
C VAL A 93 0.18 -10.27 3.04
N LEU A 94 -0.96 -10.06 2.37
CA LEU A 94 -2.13 -9.39 2.94
C LEU A 94 -2.71 -10.16 4.13
N ASN A 95 -2.77 -11.49 4.08
CA ASN A 95 -3.28 -12.32 5.17
C ASN A 95 -2.33 -12.47 6.37
N ARG A 96 -1.10 -11.97 6.29
CA ARG A 96 -0.12 -12.05 7.40
C ARG A 96 -0.33 -10.93 8.43
N HIS A 97 -0.98 -9.85 8.03
CA HIS A 97 -1.19 -8.64 8.81
C HIS A 97 -2.64 -8.51 9.24
#